data_AF-A0A8C5VZ53-F1
#
_entry.id   AF-A0A8C5VZ53-F1
#
_cell.length_a   1.000
_cell.length_b   1.000
_cell.length_c   1.000
_cell.angle_alpha   90.00
_cell.angle_beta   90.00
_cell.angle_gamma   90.00
#
_symmetry.space_group_name_H-M   'P 1'
#
loop_
_entity.id
_entity.type
_entity.pdbx_description
1 polymer ?
#
loop_
_entity_poly.entity_id
_entity_poly.type
_entity_poly.pdbx_seq_one_letter_code
_entity_poly.pdbx_strand_id
1 'polypeptide(L)'
;MKQLPVLEPGDKPRKATWYTLTLPGDSPCARVGHSCLYLPPVGDAKRGKIFIVGGANPNRSFSDVHTIDLGTHRWDLATYEGLLPRYEHASFIPTCTPNRIWVFGGANQSGNQNCLQASKNKLTSLLIVFMAFQSWGCWSVLAFSLDQKPGLGPHQK
;
A
#
# COMPACT_ATOMS: atom_id res chain seq x y z
N MET A 1 22.20 3.02 25.70
CA MET A 1 20.91 2.82 24.99
C MET A 1 20.51 1.37 25.17
N LYS A 2 19.31 1.06 25.66
CA LYS A 2 18.90 -0.34 25.91
C LYS A 2 18.55 -1.00 24.57
N GLN A 3 19.19 -2.11 24.22
CA GLN A 3 18.82 -2.89 23.03
C GLN A 3 17.41 -3.48 23.25
N LEU A 4 16.55 -3.32 22.24
CA LEU A 4 15.22 -3.91 22.24
C LEU A 4 15.31 -5.39 21.84
N PRO A 5 14.44 -6.27 22.36
CA PRO A 5 14.34 -7.65 21.89
C PRO A 5 13.95 -7.68 20.41
N VAL A 6 14.52 -8.63 19.65
CA VAL A 6 14.10 -8.89 18.27
C VAL A 6 12.77 -9.66 18.29
N LEU A 7 11.85 -9.31 17.41
CA LEU A 7 10.62 -10.06 17.16
C LEU A 7 10.78 -10.86 15.86
N GLU A 8 10.81 -12.19 15.97
CA GLU A 8 10.99 -13.05 14.81
C GLU A 8 9.66 -13.32 14.09
N PRO A 9 9.69 -13.63 12.78
CA PRO A 9 8.51 -14.08 12.04
C PRO A 9 7.82 -15.26 12.73
N GLY A 10 6.54 -15.10 13.08
CA GLY A 10 5.74 -16.12 13.78
C GLY A 10 5.62 -15.93 15.29
N ASP A 11 6.46 -15.08 15.89
CA ASP A 11 6.36 -14.75 17.30
C ASP A 11 5.06 -13.99 17.62
N LYS A 12 4.53 -14.23 18.82
CA LYS A 12 3.42 -13.45 19.37
C LYS A 12 3.98 -12.32 20.22
N PRO A 13 3.81 -11.05 19.82
CA PRO A 13 4.33 -9.92 20.59
C PRO A 13 3.63 -9.83 21.95
N ARG A 14 4.39 -9.49 22.99
CA ARG A 14 3.84 -9.23 24.33
C ARG A 14 3.24 -7.83 24.38
N LYS A 15 2.14 -7.70 25.11
CA LYS A 15 1.49 -6.40 25.37
C LYS A 15 2.49 -5.43 26.01
N ALA A 16 2.44 -4.17 25.61
CA ALA A 16 3.26 -3.08 26.13
C ALA A 16 4.78 -3.33 26.08
N THR A 17 5.25 -4.14 25.12
CA THR A 17 6.68 -4.42 24.91
C THR A 17 7.11 -3.87 23.55
N TRP A 18 8.24 -3.17 23.53
CA TRP A 18 8.86 -2.68 22.31
C TRP A 18 9.82 -3.73 21.74
N TYR A 19 9.80 -3.88 20.43
CA TYR A 19 10.61 -4.85 19.69
C TYR A 19 11.36 -4.18 18.55
N THR A 20 12.52 -4.74 18.22
CA THR A 20 13.17 -4.52 16.93
C THR A 20 12.65 -5.54 15.94
N LEU A 21 12.28 -5.09 14.74
CA LEU A 21 11.89 -5.95 13.64
C LEU A 21 12.99 -5.93 12.58
N THR A 22 13.62 -7.08 12.36
CA THR A 22 14.68 -7.24 11.36
C THR A 22 14.18 -8.15 10.26
N LEU A 23 13.78 -7.57 9.12
CA LEU A 23 13.27 -8.33 7.98
C LEU A 23 14.28 -8.28 6.83
N PRO A 24 14.42 -9.35 6.05
CA PRO A 24 15.25 -9.34 4.84
C PRO A 24 14.56 -8.58 3.71
N GLY A 25 15.35 -8.09 2.75
CA GLY A 25 14.87 -7.43 1.52
C GLY A 25 15.27 -5.95 1.45
N ASP A 26 14.59 -5.22 0.57
CA ASP A 26 14.93 -3.84 0.22
C ASP A 26 14.31 -2.85 1.22
N SER A 27 14.92 -2.76 2.41
CA SER A 27 14.50 -1.81 3.45
C SER A 27 14.85 -0.36 3.07
N PRO A 28 14.02 0.63 3.44
CA PRO A 28 14.36 2.03 3.23
C PRO A 28 15.60 2.44 4.04
N CYS A 29 16.36 3.40 3.51
CA CYS A 29 17.34 4.11 4.32
C CYS A 29 16.66 4.91 5.46
N ALA A 30 17.45 5.28 6.47
CA ALA A 30 17.00 6.19 7.52
C ALA A 30 16.44 7.49 6.93
N ARG A 31 15.24 7.89 7.39
CA ARG A 31 14.47 9.02 6.86
C ARG A 31 13.44 9.52 7.86
N VAL A 32 13.04 10.77 7.72
CA VAL A 32 11.99 11.44 8.51
C VAL A 32 10.84 11.90 7.63
N GLY A 33 9.70 12.25 8.24
CA GLY A 33 8.53 12.79 7.53
C GLY A 33 7.96 11.84 6.46
N HIS A 34 8.24 10.54 6.52
CA HIS A 34 7.54 9.56 5.70
C HIS A 34 6.15 9.31 6.30
N SER A 35 5.23 8.83 5.47
CA SER A 35 3.94 8.33 5.95
C SER A 35 3.93 6.80 5.98
N CYS A 36 3.12 6.22 6.86
CA CYS A 36 3.00 4.78 7.07
C CYS A 36 1.53 4.36 6.95
N LEU A 37 1.24 3.42 6.05
CA LEU A 37 -0.11 2.94 5.79
C LEU A 37 -0.19 1.43 5.98
N TYR A 38 -1.27 0.96 6.58
CA TYR A 38 -1.61 -0.46 6.62
C TYR A 38 -2.69 -0.77 5.59
N LEU A 39 -2.40 -1.70 4.68
CA LEU A 39 -3.36 -2.30 3.78
C LEU A 39 -3.79 -3.65 4.36
N PRO A 40 -5.07 -3.84 4.72
CA PRO A 40 -5.56 -5.16 5.11
C PRO A 40 -5.39 -6.19 4.00
N PRO A 41 -5.46 -7.50 4.32
CA PRO A 41 -5.34 -8.54 3.29
C PRO A 41 -6.39 -8.34 2.18
N VAL A 42 -5.96 -8.47 0.93
CA VAL A 42 -6.81 -8.37 -0.27
C VAL A 42 -6.71 -9.67 -1.07
N GLY A 43 -7.83 -10.16 -1.62
CA GLY A 43 -7.89 -11.43 -2.34
C GLY A 43 -7.56 -12.61 -1.42
N ASP A 44 -6.71 -13.53 -1.89
CA ASP A 44 -6.34 -14.75 -1.15
C ASP A 44 -5.24 -14.53 -0.10
N ALA A 45 -4.79 -13.29 0.10
CA ALA A 45 -3.77 -12.98 1.09
C ALA A 45 -4.29 -13.21 2.52
N LYS A 46 -3.50 -13.91 3.34
CA LYS A 46 -3.85 -14.16 4.77
C LYS A 46 -3.48 -13.01 5.71
N ARG A 47 -2.54 -12.16 5.28
CA ARG A 47 -1.99 -11.06 6.09
C ARG A 47 -1.86 -9.79 5.23
N GLY A 48 -1.94 -8.64 5.88
CA GLY A 48 -1.87 -7.34 5.22
C GLY A 48 -0.45 -6.92 4.83
N LYS A 49 -0.33 -5.71 4.30
CA LYS A 49 0.96 -5.08 3.96
C LYS A 49 1.07 -3.72 4.65
N ILE A 50 2.30 -3.35 5.00
CA ILE A 50 2.61 -2.00 5.48
C ILE A 50 3.34 -1.26 4.37
N PHE A 51 2.97 -0.02 4.10
CA PHE A 51 3.58 0.85 3.10
C PHE A 51 4.30 2.00 3.81
N ILE A 52 5.52 2.28 3.41
CA ILE A 52 6.31 3.45 3.80
C ILE A 52 6.46 4.32 2.57
N VAL A 53 5.89 5.51 2.60
CA VAL A 53 5.81 6.39 1.42
C VAL A 53 6.69 7.62 1.64
N GLY A 54 7.62 7.84 0.71
CA GLY A 54 8.46 9.03 0.63
C GLY A 54 9.29 9.30 1.88
N GLY A 55 9.30 10.56 2.32
CA GLY A 55 10.12 11.06 3.42
C GLY A 55 11.37 11.78 2.91
N ALA A 56 12.27 12.12 3.83
CA ALA A 56 13.53 12.77 3.50
C ALA A 56 14.66 12.36 4.45
N ASN A 57 15.89 12.51 3.98
CA ASN A 57 17.09 12.54 4.80
C ASN A 57 17.80 13.88 4.57
N PRO A 58 18.94 14.15 5.23
CA PRO A 58 19.65 15.41 5.05
C PRO A 58 20.05 15.75 3.61
N ASN A 59 20.14 14.74 2.73
CA ASN A 59 20.63 14.92 1.36
C ASN A 59 19.50 15.11 0.34
N ARG A 60 18.33 14.47 0.55
CA ARG A 60 17.23 14.48 -0.43
C ARG A 60 15.88 14.10 0.16
N SER A 61 14.83 14.50 -0.55
CA SER A 61 13.49 13.93 -0.41
C SER A 61 13.34 12.68 -1.28
N PHE A 62 12.42 11.79 -0.89
CA PHE A 62 12.15 10.52 -1.56
C PHE A 62 10.71 10.46 -2.09
N SER A 63 10.52 9.76 -3.20
CA SER A 63 9.23 9.42 -3.80
C SER A 63 9.01 7.91 -3.90
N ASP A 64 9.95 7.13 -3.36
CA ASP A 64 9.87 5.68 -3.32
C ASP A 64 8.78 5.22 -2.35
N VAL A 65 8.37 3.97 -2.53
CA VAL A 65 7.44 3.30 -1.65
C VAL A 65 8.04 1.97 -1.28
N HIS A 66 8.34 1.77 0.00
CA HIS A 66 8.77 0.48 0.51
C HIS A 66 7.57 -0.23 1.11
N THR A 67 7.52 -1.55 0.98
CA THR A 67 6.47 -2.37 1.57
C THR A 67 7.04 -3.44 2.47
N ILE A 68 6.34 -3.69 3.58
CA ILE A 68 6.51 -4.90 4.37
C ILE A 68 5.34 -5.81 4.05
N ASP A 69 5.61 -6.97 3.48
CA ASP A 69 4.62 -8.04 3.35
C ASP A 69 4.57 -8.83 4.66
N LEU A 70 3.47 -8.71 5.41
CA LEU A 70 3.35 -9.37 6.72
C LEU A 70 3.07 -10.88 6.60
N GLY A 71 2.80 -11.38 5.40
CA GLY A 71 2.66 -12.82 5.12
C GLY A 71 4.02 -13.49 4.98
N THR A 72 4.92 -12.86 4.23
CA THR A 72 6.27 -13.37 3.98
C THR A 72 7.32 -12.81 4.94
N HIS A 73 6.98 -11.77 5.71
CA HIS A 73 7.89 -11.06 6.60
C HIS A 73 9.13 -10.52 5.86
N ARG A 74 8.91 -9.86 4.71
CA ARG A 74 9.98 -9.29 3.88
C ARG A 74 9.73 -7.84 3.52
N TRP A 75 10.83 -7.10 3.36
CA TRP A 75 10.83 -5.82 2.67
C TRP A 75 10.83 -6.00 1.16
N ASP A 76 10.16 -5.08 0.49
CA ASP A 76 10.16 -4.97 -0.97
C ASP A 76 10.10 -3.49 -1.36
N LEU A 77 10.68 -3.15 -2.51
CA LEU A 77 10.60 -1.83 -3.12
C LEU A 77 9.45 -1.82 -4.13
N ALA A 78 8.32 -1.27 -3.73
CA ALA A 78 7.16 -1.19 -4.60
C ALA A 78 7.38 -0.15 -5.71
N THR A 79 7.24 -0.60 -6.95
CA THR A 79 7.40 0.29 -8.11
C THR A 79 6.10 1.02 -8.40
N TYR A 80 6.00 2.24 -7.87
CA TYR A 80 4.93 3.18 -8.17
C TYR A 80 5.46 4.34 -9.00
N GLU A 81 4.70 4.72 -10.02
CA GLU A 81 4.96 5.90 -10.84
C GLU A 81 4.04 7.06 -10.41
N GLY A 82 4.39 8.28 -10.79
CA GLY A 82 3.53 9.46 -10.56
C GLY A 82 3.64 10.10 -9.18
N LEU A 83 4.41 9.53 -8.26
CA LEU A 83 4.75 10.18 -6.99
C LEU A 83 6.01 11.04 -7.17
N LEU A 84 5.98 12.26 -6.63
CA LEU A 84 7.13 13.18 -6.61
C LEU A 84 7.73 13.27 -5.21
N PRO A 85 9.05 13.50 -5.09
CA PRO A 85 9.74 13.45 -3.82
C PRO A 85 9.19 14.45 -2.80
N ARG A 86 8.89 13.97 -1.58
CA ARG A 86 8.32 14.80 -0.51
C ARG A 86 8.39 14.14 0.88
N TYR A 87 8.37 14.97 1.90
CA TYR A 87 8.26 14.60 3.32
C TYR A 87 7.12 15.37 4.00
N GLU A 88 6.74 14.98 5.21
CA GLU A 88 5.66 15.59 6.01
C GLU A 88 4.31 15.67 5.29
N HIS A 89 4.05 14.69 4.42
CA HIS A 89 2.82 14.58 3.65
C HIS A 89 1.81 13.64 4.33
N ALA A 90 0.54 13.77 3.96
CA ALA A 90 -0.48 12.79 4.28
C ALA A 90 -0.63 11.79 3.13
N SER A 91 -0.84 10.51 3.43
CA SER A 91 -1.14 9.50 2.42
C SER A 91 -2.35 8.65 2.81
N PHE A 92 -3.00 8.05 1.82
CA PHE A 92 -4.12 7.13 2.02
C PHE A 92 -4.32 6.20 0.83
N ILE A 93 -4.99 5.08 1.04
CA ILE A 93 -5.42 4.15 0.00
C ILE A 93 -6.95 4.14 -0.02
N PRO A 94 -7.62 4.65 -1.07
CA PRO A 94 -9.07 4.63 -1.16
C PRO A 94 -9.61 3.21 -1.32
N THR A 95 -10.75 2.92 -0.70
CA THR A 95 -11.42 1.62 -0.82
C THR A 95 -11.85 1.31 -2.26
N CYS A 96 -12.19 2.32 -3.05
CA CYS A 96 -12.54 2.18 -4.47
C CYS A 96 -11.33 1.92 -5.38
N THR A 97 -10.10 2.16 -4.91
CA THR A 97 -8.85 1.92 -5.66
C THR A 97 -7.78 1.35 -4.72
N PRO A 98 -7.95 0.11 -4.22
CA PRO A 98 -7.10 -0.48 -3.19
C PRO A 98 -5.64 -0.71 -3.62
N ASN A 99 -5.35 -0.50 -4.91
CA ASN A 99 -4.04 -0.61 -5.52
C ASN A 99 -3.37 0.75 -5.78
N ARG A 100 -3.95 1.87 -5.34
CA ARG A 100 -3.41 3.22 -5.54
C ARG A 100 -3.19 3.94 -4.22
N ILE A 101 -2.00 4.50 -4.08
CA ILE A 101 -1.62 5.37 -2.98
C ILE A 101 -1.86 6.80 -3.42
N TRP A 102 -2.62 7.52 -2.60
CA TRP A 102 -2.84 8.94 -2.77
C TRP A 102 -2.02 9.70 -1.75
N VAL A 103 -1.43 10.81 -2.18
CA VAL A 103 -0.55 11.64 -1.35
C VAL A 103 -0.95 13.10 -1.48
N PHE A 104 -1.21 13.75 -0.34
CA PHE A 104 -1.58 15.15 -0.28
C PHE A 104 -0.54 15.96 0.50
N GLY A 105 -0.20 17.12 -0.06
CA GLY A 105 0.65 18.10 0.60
C GLY A 105 2.09 17.65 0.81
N GLY A 106 2.67 18.08 1.93
CA GLY A 106 4.07 17.87 2.30
C GLY A 106 5.01 18.98 1.82
N ALA A 107 6.30 18.75 1.96
CA ALA A 107 7.34 19.65 1.51
C ALA A 107 8.45 18.89 0.78
N ASN A 108 9.23 19.63 0.00
CA ASN A 108 10.48 19.17 -0.58
C ASN A 108 11.50 20.32 -0.60
N GLN A 109 12.67 20.11 -1.22
CA GLN A 109 13.72 21.12 -1.31
C GLN A 109 13.28 22.43 -2.00
N SER A 110 12.25 22.39 -2.84
CA SER A 110 11.68 23.57 -3.50
C SER A 110 10.62 24.29 -2.66
N GLY A 111 10.20 23.72 -1.52
CA GLY A 111 9.23 24.31 -0.61
C GLY A 111 7.98 23.46 -0.39
N ASN A 112 6.97 24.09 0.21
CA ASN A 112 5.71 23.47 0.59
C ASN A 112 4.84 23.13 -0.63
N GLN A 113 4.19 21.99 -0.56
CA GLN A 113 3.31 21.45 -1.59
C GLN A 113 1.86 21.51 -1.11
N ASN A 114 0.95 21.90 -2.01
CA ASN A 114 -0.49 21.88 -1.78
C ASN A 114 -1.19 21.16 -2.95
N CYS A 115 -0.64 20.01 -3.35
CA CYS A 115 -1.13 19.22 -4.46
C CYS A 115 -1.46 17.80 -4.03
N LEU A 116 -2.40 17.20 -4.75
CA LEU A 116 -2.78 15.80 -4.63
C LEU A 116 -2.09 14.98 -5.71
N GLN A 117 -1.49 13.86 -5.33
CA GLN A 117 -0.87 12.89 -6.23
C GLN A 117 -1.55 11.54 -6.08
N ALA A 118 -1.61 10.78 -7.16
CA ALA A 118 -2.04 9.40 -7.15
C ALA A 118 -0.95 8.55 -7.82
N SER A 119 -0.56 7.48 -7.15
CA SER A 119 0.38 6.52 -7.72
C SER A 119 -0.25 5.82 -8.93
N LYS A 120 0.54 5.63 -9.97
CA LYS A 120 0.23 4.76 -11.11
C LYS A 120 0.99 3.45 -10.92
N ASN A 121 0.35 2.31 -11.17
CA ASN A 121 1.05 1.04 -11.20
C ASN A 121 1.90 1.00 -12.47
N LYS A 122 3.17 0.60 -12.35
CA LYS A 122 3.94 0.20 -13.53
C LYS A 122 3.28 -1.05 -14.11
N LEU A 123 2.80 -0.94 -15.34
CA LEU A 123 2.43 -2.09 -16.16
C LEU A 123 3.70 -2.94 -16.38
N THR A 124 4.01 -3.88 -15.48
CA THR A 124 4.91 -4.97 -15.86
C THR A 124 4.12 -5.88 -16.80
N SER A 125 4.35 -5.68 -18.10
CA SER A 125 3.83 -6.46 -19.22
C SER A 125 2.32 -6.73 -19.16
N LEU A 126 1.54 -5.78 -19.67
CA LEU A 126 0.26 -6.13 -20.27
C LEU A 126 0.56 -7.04 -21.46
N LEU A 127 0.49 -8.36 -21.27
CA LEU A 127 0.27 -9.27 -22.38
C LEU A 127 -1.10 -8.88 -22.94
N ILE A 128 -1.12 -8.03 -23.95
CA ILE A 128 -2.31 -7.79 -24.76
C ILE A 128 -2.51 -9.07 -25.55
N VAL A 129 -3.30 -10.01 -25.00
CA VAL A 129 -3.90 -11.05 -25.82
C VAL A 129 -5.04 -10.39 -26.57
N PHE A 130 -4.78 -9.98 -27.81
CA PHE A 130 -5.85 -9.75 -28.77
C PHE A 130 -6.49 -11.11 -29.06
N MET A 131 -7.63 -11.40 -28.44
CA MET A 131 -8.59 -12.34 -29.04
C MET A 131 -9.59 -11.51 -29.83
N ALA A 132 -9.32 -11.36 -31.13
CA ALA A 132 -10.39 -11.14 -32.07
C ALA A 132 -11.11 -12.48 -32.26
N PHE A 133 -12.41 -12.51 -31.99
CA PHE A 133 -13.25 -13.56 -32.54
C PHE A 133 -14.61 -12.99 -32.91
N GLN A 134 -14.76 -12.69 -34.21
CA GLN A 134 -16.08 -12.58 -34.81
C GLN A 134 -16.56 -13.99 -35.14
N SER A 135 -17.50 -14.43 -34.30
CA SER A 135 -18.68 -15.22 -34.62
C SER A 135 -18.61 -16.76 -34.52
N TRP A 136 -19.68 -17.26 -33.87
CA TRP A 136 -20.23 -18.62 -33.72
C TRP A 136 -19.61 -19.53 -32.64
N GLY A 137 -20.28 -19.55 -31.47
CA GLY A 137 -20.36 -20.73 -30.60
C GLY A 137 -19.89 -20.56 -29.16
N CYS A 138 -20.78 -20.05 -28.28
CA CYS A 138 -20.89 -20.23 -26.81
C CYS A 138 -19.65 -19.95 -25.92
N TRP A 139 -19.67 -19.26 -24.78
CA TRP A 139 -20.62 -19.23 -23.66
C TRP A 139 -20.60 -17.85 -22.96
N SER A 140 -21.72 -17.49 -22.37
CA SER A 140 -22.00 -16.22 -21.67
C SER A 140 -21.32 -16.11 -20.30
N VAL A 141 -20.95 -14.89 -19.88
CA VAL A 141 -21.12 -14.45 -18.48
C VAL A 141 -21.42 -12.94 -18.44
N LEU A 142 -22.59 -12.59 -17.90
CA LEU A 142 -22.96 -11.23 -17.48
C LEU A 142 -22.27 -10.88 -16.16
N ALA A 143 -21.83 -9.63 -16.00
CA ALA A 143 -21.46 -9.07 -14.70
C ALA A 143 -22.62 -8.24 -14.13
N PHE A 144 -23.02 -8.54 -12.89
CA PHE A 144 -23.88 -7.67 -12.08
C PHE A 144 -23.09 -7.18 -10.87
N SER A 145 -23.23 -5.90 -10.57
CA SER A 145 -22.77 -5.26 -9.35
C SER A 145 -23.96 -5.14 -8.40
N LEU A 146 -23.79 -5.57 -7.15
CA LEU A 146 -24.70 -5.26 -6.07
C LEU A 146 -23.89 -4.67 -4.91
N ASP A 147 -24.24 -3.46 -4.53
CA ASP A 147 -23.91 -2.89 -3.23
C ASP A 147 -25.23 -2.45 -2.58
N GLN A 148 -25.55 -2.98 -1.40
CA GLN A 148 -26.05 -2.19 -0.27
C GLN A 148 -26.18 -2.99 1.05
N LYS A 149 -25.98 -2.23 2.13
CA LYS A 149 -25.80 -2.57 3.55
C LYS A 149 -26.91 -3.43 4.20
N PRO A 150 -26.62 -4.10 5.33
CA PRO A 150 -27.67 -4.58 6.24
C PRO A 150 -28.31 -3.39 6.97
N GLY A 151 -29.49 -2.97 6.52
CA GLY A 151 -30.44 -2.19 7.32
C GLY A 151 -31.32 -3.15 8.11
N LEU A 152 -31.40 -2.95 9.44
CA LEU A 152 -32.37 -3.64 10.29
C LEU A 152 -33.79 -3.38 9.78
N GLY A 153 -34.53 -4.45 9.49
CA GLY A 153 -35.97 -4.36 9.24
C GLY A 153 -36.74 -4.11 10.56
N PRO A 154 -37.87 -3.39 10.53
CA PRO A 154 -38.79 -3.32 11.64
C PRO A 154 -39.56 -4.64 11.81
N HIS A 155 -39.90 -4.91 13.07
CA HIS A 155 -40.72 -6.00 13.59
C HIS A 155 -41.95 -6.37 12.76
N GLN A 156 -42.22 -7.68 12.63
CA GLN A 156 -43.56 -8.19 12.39
C GLN A 156 -44.39 -8.12 13.69
N LYS A 157 -45.53 -7.42 13.62
CA LYS A 157 -46.85 -7.92 14.01
C LYS A 157 -47.93 -7.09 13.33
#